data_AF-A0A973LQ38-F1
#
_entry.id   AF-A0A973LQ38-F1
#
_cell.length_a   1.000
_cell.length_b   1.000
_cell.length_c   1.000
_cell.angle_alpha   90.00
_cell.angle_beta   90.00
_cell.angle_gamma   90.00
#
_symmetry.space_group_name_H-M   'P 1'
#
loop_
_entity.id
_entity.type
_entity.pdbx_description
1 polymer ?
#
loop_
_entity_poly.entity_id
_entity_poly.type
_entity_poly.pdbx_seq_one_letter_code
_entity_poly.pdbx_strand_id
1 'polypeptide(L)' 'MNNREIAKQLFISENTVKNHVRNILDKLQLHSRMEAVVYAVRERMLEIT' A
#
# COMPACT_ATOMS: atom_id res chain seq x y z
N MET A 1 -4.92 0.36 8.88
CA MET A 1 -4.66 -1.07 8.59
C MET A 1 -3.16 -1.36 8.67
N ASN A 2 -2.77 -2.28 9.55
CA ASN A 2 -1.37 -2.67 9.75
C ASN A 2 -0.99 -3.84 8.81
N ASN A 3 0.32 -4.11 8.62
CA ASN A 3 0.77 -5.16 7.68
C ASN A 3 0.33 -6.58 8.09
N ARG A 4 0.15 -6.82 9.39
CA ARG A 4 -0.27 -8.11 9.93
C ARG A 4 -1.73 -8.42 9.59
N GLU A 5 -2.60 -7.40 9.63
CA GLU A 5 -4.00 -7.50 9.20
C GLU A 5 -4.10 -7.81 7.71
N ILE A 6 -3.34 -7.09 6.87
CA ILE A 6 -3.29 -7.31 5.42
C ILE A 6 -2.81 -8.73 5.12
N ALA A 7 -1.74 -9.16 5.77
CA ALA A 7 -1.18 -10.50 5.64
C ALA A 7 -2.21 -11.59 5.95
N LYS A 8 -2.97 -11.41 7.04
CA LYS A 8 -4.04 -12.35 7.43
C LYS A 8 -5.16 -12.39 6.40
N GLN A 9 -5.60 -11.23 5.89
CA GLN A 9 -6.68 -11.16 4.90
C GLN A 9 -6.29 -11.78 3.55
N LEU A 10 -5.03 -11.61 3.15
CA LEU A 10 -4.52 -12.07 1.85
C LEU A 10 -3.85 -13.45 1.91
N PHE A 11 -3.83 -14.12 3.08
CA PHE A 11 -3.18 -15.41 3.30
C PHE A 11 -1.69 -15.45 2.88
N ILE A 12 -0.95 -14.38 3.15
CA ILE A 12 0.48 -14.24 2.86
C ILE A 12 1.26 -13.82 4.11
N SER A 13 2.60 -13.89 4.06
CA SER A 13 3.43 -13.44 5.18
C SER A 13 3.43 -11.91 5.33
N GLU A 14 3.62 -11.41 6.54
CA GLU A 14 3.80 -9.96 6.79
C GLU A 14 5.00 -9.39 6.01
N ASN A 15 6.06 -10.18 5.84
CA ASN A 15 7.22 -9.79 5.04
C ASN A 15 6.87 -9.62 3.55
N THR A 16 5.99 -10.47 3.03
CA THR A 16 5.46 -10.35 1.66
C THR A 16 4.70 -9.04 1.49
N VAL A 17 3.85 -8.66 2.46
CA VAL A 17 3.16 -7.37 2.47
C VAL A 17 4.16 -6.20 2.49
N LYS A 18 5.17 -6.25 3.35
CA LYS A 18 6.23 -5.22 3.42
C LYS A 18 6.93 -5.06 2.06
N ASN A 19 7.23 -6.16 1.38
CA ASN A 19 7.87 -6.13 0.07
C ASN A 19 6.94 -5.54 -1.00
N HIS A 20 5.65 -5.89 -1.02
CA HIS A 20 4.69 -5.27 -1.93
C HIS A 20 4.58 -3.75 -1.70
N VAL A 21 4.48 -3.31 -0.45
CA VAL A 21 4.42 -1.87 -0.12
C VAL A 21 5.68 -1.16 -0.61
N ARG A 22 6.88 -1.69 -0.34
CA ARG A 22 8.13 -1.12 -0.85
C ARG A 22 8.14 -1.02 -2.37
N ASN A 23 7.81 -2.12 -3.06
CA ASN A 23 7.81 -2.16 -4.52
C ASN A 23 6.80 -1.19 -5.14
N ILE A 24 5.63 -0.98 -4.52
CA ILE A 24 4.64 0.01 -4.97
C ILE A 24 5.20 1.43 -4.84
N LEU A 25 5.77 1.74 -3.66
CA LEU A 25 6.38 3.05 -3.41
C LEU A 25 7.53 3.33 -4.38
N ASP A 26 8.44 2.37 -4.58
CA ASP A 26 9.56 2.51 -5.50
C ASP A 26 9.09 2.71 -6.96
N LYS A 27 8.11 1.93 -7.43
CA LYS A 27 7.58 2.06 -8.80
C LYS A 27 6.87 3.39 -9.05
N LEU A 28 6.24 3.95 -8.02
CA LEU A 28 5.54 5.22 -8.09
C LEU A 28 6.41 6.41 -7.66
N GLN A 29 7.68 6.17 -7.28
CA GLN A 29 8.62 7.17 -6.77
C GLN A 29 8.06 7.94 -5.55
N LEU A 30 7.41 7.21 -4.65
CA LEU A 30 6.81 7.75 -3.42
C LEU A 30 7.61 7.31 -2.19
N HIS A 31 7.56 8.10 -1.12
CA HIS A 31 8.38 7.88 0.08
C HIS A 31 7.57 7.37 1.27
N SER A 32 6.24 7.43 1.17
CA SER A 32 5.35 7.05 2.27
C SER A 32 4.05 6.43 1.81
N ARG A 33 3.45 5.61 2.69
CA ARG A 33 2.10 5.08 2.48
C ARG A 33 1.07 6.20 2.35
N MET A 34 1.27 7.33 3.03
CA MET A 34 0.38 8.47 2.94
C MET A 34 0.42 9.12 1.55
N GLU A 35 1.62 9.29 0.97
CA GLU A 35 1.77 9.71 -0.42
C GLU A 35 1.06 8.75 -1.38
N ALA A 36 1.16 7.44 -1.17
CA ALA A 36 0.47 6.46 -2.00
C ALA A 36 -1.05 6.58 -1.93
N VAL A 37 -1.62 6.89 -0.76
CA VAL A 37 -3.06 7.17 -0.61
C VAL A 37 -3.44 8.44 -1.38
N VAL A 38 -2.68 9.53 -1.21
CA VAL A 38 -2.94 10.79 -1.92
C VAL A 38 -2.84 10.60 -3.44
N TYR A 39 -1.82 9.86 -3.90
CA TYR A 39 -1.66 9.50 -5.30
C TYR A 39 -2.88 8.74 -5.83
N ALA A 40 -3.31 7.68 -5.14
CA ALA A 40 -4.45 6.87 -5.56
C ALA A 40 -5.77 7.66 -5.64
N VAL A 41 -5.95 8.68 -4.79
CA VAL A 41 -7.12 9.58 -4.84
C VAL A 41 -7.04 10.52 -6.05
N ARG A 42 -5.87 11.12 -6.31
CA ARG A 42 -5.65 11.99 -7.46
C ARG A 42 -5.87 11.25 -8.79
N GLU A 43 -5.41 10.01 -8.86
CA GLU A 43 -5.57 9.13 -10.03
C GLU A 43 -6.93 8.43 -10.09
N ARG A 44 -7.88 8.77 -9.21
CA ARG A 44 -9.24 8.19 -9.14
C ARG A 44 -9.26 6.65 -8.98
N MET A 45 -8.22 6.08 -8.37
CA MET A 45 -8.17 4.66 -8.00
C MET A 45 -8.88 4.38 -6.66
N LEU A 46 -9.01 5.41 -5.82
CA LEU A 46 -9.63 5.35 -4.49
C LEU A 46 -10.49 6.59 -4.26
N GLU A 47 -11.65 6.40 -3.67
CA GLU A 47 -12.50 7.47 -3.15
C GLU A 47 -12.35 7.51 -1.62
N ILE A 48 -12.14 8.69 -1.05
CA ILE A 48 -12.21 8.87 0.40
C ILE A 48 -13.67 9.14 0.74
N THR A 49 -14.34 8.14 1.33
CA THR A 49 -15.66 8.28 1.94
C THR A 49 -15.53 8.64 3.41
#